data_AF-A0A951DVD2-F1
#
_entry.id   AF-A0A951DVD2-F1
#
_cell.length_a   1.000
_cell.length_b   1.000
_cell.length_c   1.000
_cell.angle_alpha   90.00
_cell.angle_beta   90.00
_cell.angle_gamma   90.00
#
_symmetry.space_group_name_H-M   'P 1'
#
loop_
_entity.id
_entity.type
_entity.pdbx_description
1 polymer ?
#
loop_
_entity_poly.entity_id
_entity_poly.type
_entity_poly.pdbx_seq_one_letter_code
_entity_poly.pdbx_strand_id
1 'polypeptide(L)' 'MTTLLFAKHDNKALNEATRKALTPAKELGAPVHILVAGLDCR' A
#
# COMPACT_ATOMS: atom_id res chain seq x y z
N MET A 1 13.57 11.14 -1.13
CA MET A 1 12.64 10.75 -0.05
C MET A 1 11.93 9.48 -0.48
N THR A 2 11.42 8.69 0.46
CA THR A 2 10.79 7.39 0.19
C THR A 2 9.46 7.32 0.92
N THR A 3 8.41 6.83 0.26
CA THR A 3 7.07 6.71 0.84
C THR A 3 6.81 5.26 1.21
N LEU A 4 6.52 4.97 2.48
CA LEU A 4 6.07 3.66 2.93
C LEU A 4 4.55 3.67 3.12
N LEU A 5 3.85 2.82 2.38
CA LEU A 5 2.41 2.66 2.45
C LEU A 5 2.05 1.35 3.15
N PHE A 6 1.26 1.43 4.22
CA PHE A 6 0.70 0.25 4.88
C PHE A 6 -0.55 -0.21 4.11
N ALA A 7 -0.50 -1.44 3.62
CA ALA A 7 -1.60 -2.05 2.91
C ALA A 7 -2.63 -2.63 3.89
N LYS A 8 -3.87 -2.18 3.77
CA LYS A 8 -5.01 -2.80 4.45
C LYS A 8 -5.62 -3.84 3.51
N HIS A 9 -5.75 -5.06 4.01
CA HIS A 9 -6.28 -6.19 3.26
C HIS A 9 -7.14 -7.10 4.13
N ASP A 10 -7.86 -8.00 3.47
CA ASP A 10 -8.68 -9.07 4.08
C ASP A 10 -8.14 -10.48 3.76
N ASN A 11 -6.85 -10.58 3.40
CA ASN A 11 -6.14 -11.79 2.92
C ASN A 11 -6.57 -12.30 1.54
N LYS A 12 -7.58 -11.70 0.92
CA LYS A 12 -7.93 -11.97 -0.49
C LYS A 12 -7.65 -10.78 -1.38
N ALA A 13 -7.93 -9.58 -0.90
CA ALA A 13 -7.72 -8.35 -1.66
C ALA A 13 -7.19 -7.20 -0.82
N LEU A 14 -6.48 -6.28 -1.49
CA LEU A 14 -6.23 -4.95 -0.97
C LEU A 14 -7.53 -4.15 -0.97
N ASN A 15 -7.75 -3.37 0.09
CA ASN A 15 -8.94 -2.56 0.17
C ASN A 15 -8.84 -1.29 -0.70
N GLU A 16 -9.96 -0.57 -0.82
CA GLU A 16 -10.02 0.66 -1.59
C GLU A 16 -9.15 1.80 -1.04
N ALA A 17 -9.04 1.88 0.29
CA ALA A 17 -8.25 2.92 0.94
C ALA A 17 -6.77 2.84 0.54
N THR A 18 -6.19 1.63 0.48
CA THR A 18 -4.82 1.41 0.02
C THR A 18 -4.64 1.81 -1.44
N ARG A 19 -5.64 1.55 -2.31
CA ARG A 19 -5.58 1.97 -3.72
C ARG A 19 -5.59 3.50 -3.86
N LYS A 20 -6.47 4.18 -3.11
CA LYS A 20 -6.56 5.65 -3.14
C LYS A 20 -5.31 6.32 -2.58
N ALA A 21 -4.66 5.71 -1.59
CA ALA A 21 -3.42 6.22 -1.02
C ALA A 21 -2.21 6.07 -1.96
N LEU A 22 -2.25 5.14 -2.93
CA LEU A 22 -1.15 4.92 -3.86
C LEU A 22 -0.97 6.07 -4.87
N THR A 23 -2.06 6.70 -5.32
CA THR A 23 -1.98 7.80 -6.29
C THR A 23 -1.15 8.98 -5.78
N PRO A 24 -1.49 9.62 -4.63
CA PRO A 24 -0.67 10.72 -4.11
C PRO A 24 0.73 10.24 -3.71
N ALA A 25 0.87 9.00 -3.22
CA ALA A 25 2.20 8.45 -2.89
C ALA A 25 3.13 8.39 -4.11
N LYS A 26 2.60 8.09 -5.30
CA LYS A 26 3.35 8.12 -6.57
C LYS A 26 3.64 9.54 -7.03
N GLU A 27 2.70 10.47 -6.85
CA GLU A 27 2.85 11.88 -7.25
C GLU A 27 3.94 12.62 -6.47
N LEU A 28 4.32 12.11 -5.29
CA LEU A 28 5.47 12.61 -4.53
C LEU A 28 6.83 12.38 -5.24
N GLY A 29 6.87 11.73 -6.41
CA GLY A 29 8.07 11.58 -7.24
C GLY A 29 9.16 10.71 -6.61
N ALA A 30 8.78 9.94 -5.59
CA ALA A 30 9.64 9.15 -4.74
C ALA A 30 9.34 7.65 -4.89
N PRO A 31 10.29 6.75 -4.60
CA PRO A 31 10.03 5.32 -4.50
C PRO A 31 8.91 5.06 -3.48
N VAL A 32 7.91 4.27 -3.89
CA VAL A 32 6.82 3.84 -3.02
C VAL A 32 7.04 2.38 -2.66
N HIS A 33 7.17 2.10 -1.36
CA HIS A 33 7.16 0.75 -0.81
C HIS A 33 5.80 0.46 -0.19
N ILE A 34 5.35 -0.79 -0.32
CA ILE A 34 4.07 -1.24 0.22
C ILE A 34 4.34 -2.39 1.18
N LEU A 35 3.93 -2.23 2.44
CA LEU A 35 3.98 -3.29 3.44
C LEU A 35 2.61 -3.93 3.58
N VAL A 36 2.52 -5.21 3.21
CA VAL A 36 1.37 -6.08 3.42
C VAL A 36 1.72 -7.00 4.58
N ALA A 37 0.92 -6.99 5.65
CA ALA A 37 1.21 -7.77 6.86
C ALA A 37 -0.07 -8.46 7.35
N GLY A 38 -0.03 -9.79 7.39
CA GLY A 38 -1.10 -10.62 7.94
C GLY A 38 -0.75 -12.09 7.85
N LEU A 39 -1.46 -12.91 8.62
CA LEU A 39 -1.35 -14.36 8.54
C LEU A 39 -1.87 -14.83 7.18
N ASP A 40 -1.08 -15.65 6.47
CA ASP A 40 -1.39 -16.18 5.13
C ASP A 40 -1.65 -15.14 4.03
N CYS A 41 -1.27 -13.87 4.24
CA CYS A 41 -1.35 -12.87 3.17
C CYS A 41 -0.27 -13.13 2.11
N ARG A 42 -0.60 -12.94 0.83
CA ARG A 42 0.28 -13.25 -0.30
C ARG A 42 0.29 -12.14 -1.34
#